data_AF-A0A3C0TPI1-F1
#
_entry.id   AF-A0A3C0TPI1-F1
#
_cell.length_a   1.000
_cell.length_b   1.000
_cell.length_c   1.000
_cell.angle_alpha   90.00
_cell.angle_beta   90.00
_cell.angle_gamma   90.00
#
_symmetry.space_group_name_H-M   'P 1'
#
loop_
_entity.id
_entity.type
_entity.pdbx_description
1 polymer ?
#
loop_
_entity_poly.entity_id
_entity_poly.type
_entity_poly.pdbx_seq_one_letter_code
_entity_poly.pdbx_strand_id
1 'polypeptide(L)'
;MRGLKSVKVLFFLFIFFAFAGCKQEVDISARKMHWDRDMCERCKMAISGRKFAAQVINPKNGMCYKFDDIGCAILWFKEENIPWEQEAAIWVTDSKTGEWIDARKAEYTTGSITPMDYGFAAHKEGTTPELKEVVYFNKVVKSVIEKGR
;
A
#
# COMPACT_ATOMS: atom_id res chain seq x y z
N MET A 1 -57.09 -44.85 -11.64
CA MET A 1 -56.61 -43.51 -11.24
C MET A 1 -55.22 -43.67 -10.62
N ARG A 2 -54.16 -43.37 -11.39
CA ARG A 2 -52.75 -43.62 -11.02
C ARG A 2 -52.10 -42.34 -10.48
N GLY A 3 -51.39 -42.46 -9.36
CA GLY A 3 -50.08 -41.84 -9.19
C GLY A 3 -49.99 -40.47 -8.51
N LEU A 4 -50.41 -40.34 -7.26
CA LEU A 4 -50.06 -39.20 -6.41
C LEU A 4 -48.81 -39.53 -5.57
N LYS A 5 -47.60 -39.51 -6.14
CA LYS A 5 -46.36 -39.79 -5.36
C LYS A 5 -45.11 -38.93 -5.65
N SER A 6 -45.13 -37.95 -6.55
CA SER A 6 -43.86 -37.34 -7.02
C SER A 6 -43.63 -35.86 -6.63
N VAL A 7 -44.56 -35.20 -5.94
CA VAL A 7 -44.51 -33.72 -5.78
C VAL A 7 -43.68 -33.24 -4.57
N LYS A 8 -43.30 -34.12 -3.63
CA LYS A 8 -42.53 -33.70 -2.43
C LYS A 8 -41.00 -33.64 -2.62
N VAL A 9 -40.46 -34.28 -3.65
CA VAL A 9 -38.99 -34.37 -3.84
C VAL A 9 -38.44 -33.17 -4.63
N LEU A 10 -39.28 -32.47 -5.38
CA LEU A 10 -38.82 -31.38 -6.26
C LEU A 10 -38.59 -30.05 -5.53
N PHE A 11 -39.19 -29.84 -4.36
CA PHE A 11 -39.04 -28.59 -3.61
C PHE A 11 -37.74 -28.53 -2.78
N PHE A 12 -37.09 -29.67 -2.55
CA PHE A 12 -35.84 -29.75 -1.77
C PHE A 12 -34.57 -29.55 -2.62
N LEU A 13 -34.67 -29.62 -3.96
CA LEU A 13 -33.50 -29.50 -4.85
C LEU A 13 -33.16 -28.04 -5.22
N PHE A 14 -34.06 -27.09 -4.97
CA PHE A 14 -33.85 -25.68 -5.37
C PHE A 14 -33.10 -24.85 -4.32
N ILE A 15 -33.00 -25.33 -3.08
CA ILE A 15 -32.33 -24.60 -1.98
C ILE A 15 -30.80 -24.84 -1.98
N PHE A 16 -30.29 -25.83 -2.72
CA PHE A 16 -28.87 -26.22 -2.65
C PHE A 16 -27.93 -25.42 -3.57
N PHE A 17 -28.43 -24.55 -4.44
CA PHE A 17 -27.61 -23.83 -5.43
C PHE A 17 -27.27 -22.37 -5.08
N ALA A 18 -27.62 -21.88 -3.90
CA ALA A 18 -27.53 -20.46 -3.53
C ALA A 18 -26.25 -20.03 -2.78
N PHE A 19 -25.15 -20.77 -2.88
CA PHE A 19 -23.86 -20.37 -2.26
C PHE A 19 -22.69 -20.37 -3.27
N ALA A 20 -22.89 -19.75 -4.44
CA ALA A 20 -21.76 -19.23 -5.21
C ALA A 20 -21.35 -17.89 -4.58
N GLY A 21 -20.62 -17.92 -3.47
CA GLY A 21 -20.03 -16.73 -2.88
C GLY A 21 -19.01 -16.14 -3.86
N CYS A 22 -19.26 -14.93 -4.36
CA CYS A 22 -18.24 -14.18 -5.10
C CYS A 22 -17.03 -14.00 -4.19
N LYS A 23 -15.88 -14.55 -4.59
CA LYS A 23 -14.60 -14.27 -3.97
C LYS A 23 -14.25 -12.81 -4.32
N GLN A 24 -14.64 -11.88 -3.45
CA GLN A 24 -14.31 -10.47 -3.66
C GLN A 24 -12.81 -10.30 -3.51
N GLU A 25 -12.15 -9.85 -4.58
CA GLU A 25 -10.71 -9.56 -4.54
C GLU A 25 -10.46 -8.34 -3.65
N VAL A 26 -9.39 -8.41 -2.86
CA VAL A 26 -8.98 -7.30 -1.99
C VAL A 26 -8.37 -6.21 -2.87
N ASP A 27 -8.96 -5.02 -2.84
CA ASP A 27 -8.45 -3.87 -3.58
C ASP A 27 -7.18 -3.33 -2.89
N ILE A 28 -6.06 -3.48 -3.57
CA ILE A 28 -4.72 -3.06 -3.13
C ILE A 28 -4.25 -1.74 -3.76
N SER A 29 -5.12 -1.02 -4.46
CA SER A 29 -4.80 0.26 -5.08
C SER A 29 -4.55 1.37 -4.05
N ALA A 30 -3.74 2.36 -4.45
CA ALA A 30 -3.54 3.58 -3.66
C ALA A 30 -4.88 4.30 -3.43
N ARG A 31 -5.06 4.84 -2.22
CA ARG A 31 -6.26 5.54 -1.81
C ARG A 31 -6.11 7.05 -1.97
N LYS A 32 -7.24 7.74 -2.08
CA LYS A 32 -7.27 9.19 -2.03
C LYS A 32 -6.69 9.69 -0.69
N MET A 33 -5.73 10.60 -0.79
CA MET A 33 -5.17 11.33 0.35
C MET A 33 -5.95 12.63 0.57
N HIS A 34 -6.35 12.89 1.81
CA HIS A 34 -6.84 14.18 2.28
C HIS A 34 -5.65 14.94 2.88
N TRP A 35 -4.92 15.63 2.01
CA TRP A 35 -3.78 16.45 2.41
C TRP A 35 -4.12 17.39 3.56
N ASP A 36 -3.14 17.60 4.44
CA ASP A 36 -3.22 18.50 5.59
C ASP A 36 -4.27 18.08 6.63
N ARG A 37 -4.81 16.85 6.53
CA ARG A 37 -5.82 16.27 7.44
C ARG A 37 -5.57 14.82 7.78
N ASP A 38 -5.18 14.02 6.80
CA ASP A 38 -4.76 12.64 7.04
C ASP A 38 -3.46 12.65 7.86
N MET A 39 -3.40 11.80 8.87
CA MET A 39 -2.28 11.71 9.79
C MET A 39 -1.36 10.55 9.41
N CYS A 40 -0.05 10.77 9.51
CA CYS A 40 0.95 9.71 9.37
C CYS A 40 0.79 8.69 10.50
N GLU A 41 0.68 7.42 10.14
CA GLU A 41 0.48 6.33 11.11
C GLU A 41 1.65 6.22 12.10
N ARG A 42 2.86 6.62 11.70
CA ARG A 42 4.04 6.54 12.56
C ARG A 42 4.29 7.82 13.36
N CYS A 43 4.58 8.95 12.70
CA CYS A 43 4.98 10.18 13.39
C CYS A 43 3.81 10.99 13.95
N LYS A 44 2.56 10.62 13.63
CA LYS A 44 1.34 11.31 14.05
C LYS A 44 1.33 12.80 13.66
N MET A 45 2.03 13.19 12.60
CA MET A 45 1.93 14.51 11.98
C MET A 45 0.90 14.49 10.84
N ALA A 46 0.31 15.65 10.52
CA ALA A 46 -0.53 15.80 9.34
C ALA A 46 0.31 15.68 8.07
N ILE A 47 -0.19 14.94 7.08
CA ILE A 47 0.55 14.67 5.84
C ILE A 47 0.34 15.83 4.86
N SER A 48 1.41 16.59 4.64
CA SER A 48 1.44 17.73 3.71
C SER A 48 2.38 17.49 2.52
N GLY A 49 3.33 16.56 2.65
CA GLY A 49 4.36 16.25 1.65
C GLY A 49 3.84 15.49 0.43
N ARG A 50 3.13 16.17 -0.49
CA ARG A 50 2.49 15.57 -1.69
C ARG A 50 3.42 14.81 -2.65
N LYS A 51 4.72 15.01 -2.53
CA LYS A 51 5.77 14.47 -3.40
C LYS A 51 6.70 13.48 -2.69
N PHE A 52 6.37 13.12 -1.45
CA PHE A 52 7.13 12.17 -0.64
C PHE A 52 6.26 11.14 0.08
N ALA A 53 4.95 11.41 0.20
CA ALA A 53 4.01 10.58 0.94
C ALA A 53 4.03 9.12 0.48
N ALA A 54 3.73 8.24 1.44
CA ALA A 54 3.61 6.81 1.20
C ALA A 54 2.27 6.27 1.73
N GLN A 55 1.85 5.14 1.16
CA GLN A 55 0.75 4.33 1.65
C GLN A 55 1.16 2.87 1.70
N VAL A 56 0.62 2.16 2.69
CA VAL A 56 0.72 0.70 2.78
C VAL A 56 -0.69 0.14 2.79
N ILE A 57 -0.99 -0.79 1.89
CA ILE A 57 -2.25 -1.51 1.85
C ILE A 57 -2.03 -2.93 2.36
N ASN A 58 -2.78 -3.29 3.41
CA ASN A 58 -2.78 -4.65 3.92
C ASN A 58 -3.43 -5.59 2.88
N PRO A 59 -2.71 -6.62 2.42
CA PRO A 59 -3.15 -7.47 1.31
C PRO A 59 -4.32 -8.39 1.69
N LYS A 60 -4.58 -8.57 2.99
CA LYS A 60 -5.61 -9.49 3.49
C LYS A 60 -6.96 -8.82 3.64
N ASN A 61 -6.98 -7.53 3.98
CA ASN A 61 -8.22 -6.81 4.31
C ASN A 61 -8.39 -5.45 3.61
N GLY A 62 -7.39 -5.00 2.84
CA GLY A 62 -7.45 -3.75 2.08
C GLY A 62 -7.30 -2.48 2.91
N MET A 63 -6.99 -2.59 4.21
CA MET A 63 -6.76 -1.42 5.07
C MET A 63 -5.58 -0.60 4.56
N CYS A 64 -5.78 0.71 4.43
CA CYS A 64 -4.77 1.66 3.98
C CYS A 64 -4.18 2.41 5.17
N TYR A 65 -2.89 2.25 5.38
CA TYR A 65 -2.07 3.03 6.31
C TYR A 65 -1.34 4.12 5.52
N LYS A 66 -1.20 5.32 6.09
CA LYS A 66 -0.71 6.51 5.39
C LYS A 66 0.51 7.06 6.12
N PHE A 67 1.49 7.56 5.36
CA PHE A 67 2.77 7.99 5.91
C PHE A 67 3.26 9.27 5.24
N ASP A 68 3.96 10.10 6.01
CA ASP A 68 4.47 11.39 5.55
C ASP A 68 5.63 11.24 4.56
N ASP A 69 6.45 10.21 4.75
CA ASP A 69 7.39 9.72 3.75
C ASP A 69 7.63 8.19 3.83
N ILE A 70 8.39 7.66 2.88
CA ILE A 70 8.73 6.23 2.80
C ILE A 70 9.52 5.73 4.02
N GLY A 71 10.31 6.60 4.65
CA GLY A 71 11.06 6.23 5.85
C GLY A 71 10.15 5.95 7.03
N CYS A 72 9.07 6.74 7.18
CA CYS A 72 8.02 6.46 8.14
C CYS A 72 7.34 5.10 7.93
N ALA A 73 7.03 4.72 6.68
CA ALA A 73 6.42 3.42 6.40
C ALA A 73 7.35 2.24 6.74
N ILE A 74 8.63 2.33 6.38
CA ILE A 74 9.64 1.29 6.65
C ILE A 74 9.83 1.09 8.16
N LEU A 75 9.96 2.18 8.90
CA LEU A 75 10.16 2.08 10.35
C LEU A 75 8.91 1.60 11.06
N TRP A 76 7.73 1.95 10.57
CA TRP A 76 6.47 1.41 11.10
C TRP A 76 6.37 -0.10 10.94
N PHE A 77 6.74 -0.66 9.78
CA PHE A 77 6.78 -2.12 9.59
C PHE A 77 7.66 -2.80 10.66
N LYS A 78 8.83 -2.22 10.94
CA LYS A 78 9.80 -2.73 11.93
C LYS A 78 9.30 -2.56 13.37
N GLU A 79 8.79 -1.39 13.72
CA GLU A 79 8.35 -1.03 15.09
C GLU A 79 7.12 -1.85 15.50
N GLU A 80 6.15 -2.02 14.59
CA GLU A 80 4.89 -2.73 14.83
C GLU A 80 4.95 -4.23 14.52
N ASN A 81 6.10 -4.75 14.08
CA ASN A 81 6.33 -6.17 13.74
C ASN A 81 5.27 -6.75 12.79
N ILE A 82 4.99 -6.03 11.70
CA ILE A 82 3.90 -6.35 10.78
C ILE A 82 4.18 -7.67 10.04
N PRO A 83 3.40 -8.75 10.26
CA PRO A 83 3.72 -10.08 9.75
C PRO A 83 3.47 -10.25 8.24
N TRP A 84 2.82 -9.28 7.61
CA TRP A 84 2.45 -9.28 6.19
C TRP A 84 3.23 -8.25 5.37
N GLU A 85 4.31 -7.66 5.91
CA GLU A 85 5.14 -6.64 5.25
C GLU A 85 5.56 -7.03 3.82
N GLN A 86 5.98 -8.29 3.62
CA GLN A 86 6.46 -8.78 2.32
C GLN A 86 5.35 -8.87 1.27
N GLU A 87 4.10 -9.04 1.72
CA GLU A 87 2.91 -9.15 0.85
C GLU A 87 2.22 -7.80 0.64
N ALA A 88 2.55 -6.78 1.44
CA ALA A 88 1.91 -5.47 1.42
C ALA A 88 2.02 -4.79 0.06
N ALA A 89 0.98 -4.10 -0.41
CA ALA A 89 1.14 -3.14 -1.50
C ALA A 89 1.65 -1.83 -0.92
N ILE A 90 2.79 -1.35 -1.41
CA ILE A 90 3.43 -0.12 -0.92
C ILE A 90 3.44 0.89 -2.06
N TRP A 91 2.79 2.02 -1.83
CA TRP A 91 2.69 3.11 -2.79
C TRP A 91 3.47 4.31 -2.29
N VAL A 92 4.18 4.99 -3.18
CA VAL A 92 4.85 6.27 -2.91
C VAL A 92 4.45 7.25 -3.99
N THR A 93 4.41 8.54 -3.65
CA THR A 93 4.23 9.59 -4.67
C THR A 93 5.54 9.81 -5.42
N ASP A 94 5.47 9.83 -6.75
CA ASP A 94 6.55 10.31 -7.62
C ASP A 94 6.91 11.76 -7.25
N SER A 95 8.19 12.03 -7.04
CA SER A 95 8.61 13.32 -6.51
C SER A 95 8.56 14.45 -7.56
N LYS A 96 8.47 14.12 -8.85
CA LYS A 96 8.30 15.09 -9.93
C LYS A 96 6.82 15.42 -10.12
N THR A 97 5.96 14.41 -10.27
CA THR A 97 4.56 14.53 -10.69
C THR A 97 3.55 14.48 -9.54
N GLY A 98 3.88 13.81 -8.44
CA GLY A 98 2.96 13.52 -7.33
C GLY A 98 2.04 12.31 -7.59
N GLU A 99 2.24 11.56 -8.67
CA GLU A 99 1.47 10.36 -8.98
C GLU A 99 1.84 9.19 -8.06
N TRP A 100 0.88 8.35 -7.70
CA TRP A 100 1.16 7.12 -6.95
C TRP A 100 1.85 6.08 -7.84
N ILE A 101 2.99 5.57 -7.37
CA ILE A 101 3.77 4.51 -8.02
C ILE A 101 4.12 3.40 -7.03
N ASP A 102 4.39 2.20 -7.55
CA ASP A 102 4.80 1.05 -6.77
C ASP A 102 6.20 1.30 -6.17
N ALA A 103 6.28 1.36 -4.84
CA ALA A 103 7.50 1.65 -4.11
C ALA A 103 8.62 0.63 -4.37
N ARG A 104 8.26 -0.64 -4.64
CA ARG A 104 9.27 -1.68 -4.90
C ARG A 104 9.87 -1.57 -6.31
N LYS A 105 9.20 -0.86 -7.22
CA LYS A 105 9.63 -0.65 -8.61
C LYS A 105 10.19 0.73 -8.88
N ALA A 106 10.03 1.66 -7.94
CA ALA A 106 10.51 3.03 -8.08
C ALA A 106 12.05 3.11 -8.04
N GLU A 107 12.57 4.09 -8.76
CA GLU A 107 13.94 4.58 -8.59
C GLU A 107 13.96 5.61 -7.45
N TYR A 108 14.97 5.57 -6.59
CA TYR A 108 15.10 6.52 -5.49
C TYR A 108 16.36 7.34 -5.60
N THR A 109 16.23 8.66 -5.60
CA THR A 109 17.38 9.54 -5.43
C THR A 109 17.66 9.81 -3.96
N THR A 110 18.95 9.88 -3.60
CA THR A 110 19.41 10.21 -2.24
C THR A 110 19.59 11.72 -2.03
N GLY A 111 19.71 12.15 -0.77
CA GLY A 111 20.03 13.54 -0.39
C GLY A 111 18.89 14.55 -0.56
N SER A 112 17.65 14.11 -0.77
CA SER A 112 16.49 15.01 -0.86
C SER A 112 16.01 15.45 0.53
N ILE A 113 15.58 16.70 0.68
CA ILE A 113 14.92 17.15 1.91
C ILE A 113 13.50 16.55 1.92
N THR A 114 13.28 15.53 2.76
CA THR A 114 11.95 14.91 2.95
C THR A 114 11.31 15.38 4.24
N PRO A 115 9.97 15.27 4.42
CA PRO A 115 9.29 15.73 5.63
C PRO A 115 9.89 15.20 6.94
N MET A 116 10.38 13.95 6.93
CA MET A 116 11.00 13.31 8.09
C MET A 116 12.53 13.10 7.92
N ASP A 117 13.16 13.82 7.00
CA ASP A 117 14.61 13.88 6.77
C ASP A 117 15.31 12.53 6.50
N TYR A 118 14.59 11.54 5.95
CA TYR A 118 15.18 10.25 5.59
C TYR A 118 16.02 10.31 4.30
N GLY A 119 15.78 11.29 3.44
CA GLY A 119 16.67 11.61 2.32
C GLY A 119 16.29 11.01 0.97
N PHE A 120 15.15 10.34 0.85
CA PHE A 120 14.78 9.55 -0.33
C PHE A 120 13.59 10.12 -1.08
N ALA A 121 13.78 10.40 -2.36
CA ALA A 121 12.70 10.82 -3.27
C ALA A 121 12.46 9.73 -4.32
N ALA A 122 11.22 9.27 -4.45
CA ALA A 122 10.83 8.24 -5.40
C ALA A 122 10.57 8.83 -6.79
N HIS A 123 10.88 8.06 -7.82
CA HIS A 123 10.72 8.42 -9.22
C HIS A 123 10.22 7.22 -10.01
N LYS A 124 9.26 7.47 -10.91
CA LYS A 124 8.93 6.58 -12.01
C LYS A 124 10.08 6.61 -13.03
N GLU A 125 10.21 5.53 -13.79
CA GLU A 125 11.09 5.53 -14.97
C GLU A 125 10.83 6.77 -15.85
N GLY A 126 11.90 7.49 -16.19
CA GLY A 126 11.85 8.73 -16.97
C GLY A 126 11.55 10.02 -16.19
N THR A 127 11.29 9.96 -14.88
CA THR A 127 11.16 11.17 -14.03
C THR A 127 12.41 11.46 -13.19
N THR A 128 13.30 10.47 -13.06
CA THR A 128 14.55 10.55 -12.30
C THR A 128 15.51 11.62 -12.85
N PRO A 129 16.07 12.50 -11.99
CA PRO A 129 17.11 13.45 -12.37
C PRO A 129 18.43 12.76 -12.78
N GLU A 130 19.02 13.18 -13.92
CA GLU A 130 20.19 12.53 -14.54
C GLU A 130 21.47 12.52 -13.67
N LEU A 131 21.66 13.52 -12.80
CA LEU A 131 22.91 13.72 -12.04
C LEU A 131 22.82 13.31 -10.57
N LYS A 132 21.82 12.52 -10.18
CA LYS A 132 21.67 12.04 -8.81
C LYS A 132 22.03 10.56 -8.69
N GLU A 133 22.58 10.18 -7.55
CA GLU A 133 22.73 8.77 -7.18
C GLU A 133 21.34 8.11 -7.13
N VAL A 134 21.18 7.01 -7.86
CA VAL A 134 19.96 6.21 -7.89
C VAL A 134 20.17 4.93 -7.09
N VAL A 135 19.25 4.67 -6.16
CA VAL A 135 19.17 3.43 -5.38
C VAL A 135 17.77 2.82 -5.50
N TYR A 136 17.64 1.57 -5.11
CA TYR A 136 16.38 0.82 -5.17
C TYR A 136 15.86 0.48 -3.78
N PHE A 137 14.60 0.04 -3.72
CA PHE A 137 13.84 -0.19 -2.49
C PHE A 137 14.63 -0.89 -1.36
N ASN A 138 15.33 -1.99 -1.64
CA ASN A 138 16.10 -2.72 -0.61
C ASN A 138 17.23 -1.89 0.02
N LYS A 139 17.88 -1.03 -0.78
CA LYS A 139 18.92 -0.10 -0.28
C LYS A 139 18.29 1.00 0.55
N VAL A 140 17.12 1.52 0.15
CA VAL A 140 16.32 2.47 0.95
C VAL A 140 15.97 1.87 2.30
N VAL A 141 15.38 0.66 2.32
CA VAL A 141 15.04 -0.07 3.55
C VAL A 141 16.25 -0.20 4.47
N LYS A 142 17.38 -0.68 3.95
CA LYS A 142 18.61 -0.82 4.73
C LYS A 142 19.06 0.52 5.32
N SER A 143 19.14 1.57 4.52
CA SER A 143 19.60 2.89 4.97
C SER A 143 18.64 3.55 5.96
N VAL A 144 17.33 3.39 5.79
CA VAL A 144 16.35 3.89 6.77
C VAL A 144 16.48 3.15 8.10
N ILE A 145 16.61 1.82 8.08
CA ILE A 145 16.79 1.01 9.29
C ILE A 145 18.11 1.33 10.01
N GLU A 146 19.17 1.67 9.27
CA GLU A 146 20.46 2.10 9.84
C GLU A 146 20.37 3.49 10.48
N LYS A 147 19.66 4.45 9.85
CA LYS A 147 19.47 5.81 10.39
C LYS A 147 18.48 5.89 11.55
N GLY A 148 17.46 5.02 11.55
CA GLY A 148 16.41 4.97 12.58
C GLY A 148 16.75 4.07 13.77
N ARG A 149 18.04 3.85 14.05
CA ARG A 149 18.55 3.17 15.23
C ARG A 149 19.15 4.17 16.20
#